data_AF-A0A1J4K3G1-F1
#
_entry.id   AF-A0A1J4K3G1-F1
#
_cell.length_a   1.000
_cell.length_b   1.000
_cell.length_c   1.000
_cell.angle_alpha   90.00
_cell.angle_beta   90.00
_cell.angle_gamma   90.00
#
_symmetry.space_group_name_H-M   'P 1'
#
loop_
_entity.id
_entity.type
_entity.pdbx_description
1 polymer ?
#
loop_
_entity_poly.entity_id
_entity_poly.type
_entity_poly.pdbx_seq_one_letter_code
_entity_poly.pdbx_strand_id
1 'polypeptide(L)'
;MSWTWRTEQYRKLESLFVQGTPELSDVLQEPQIIPALGEQSPNLVKYILAHLKDVIDIAIGRTHPSSENEQQICVNILLIRSPIIKDAIHKSAELFNYLAFSFEKNLNYNPALQLLQSINDATSANSLQLISDPITFYKKLLKLLPCSAVHDFLVELFSRPMKAVEVWAESIEADKYLIPFLLFEEPKLRCALSILLALASIVNPKSESMKRLSSPENVSAIFDTGINSPTNEIAYGSFQLLVSICNRCDDSETGNFLNIMKFFESKTNQLCMYITSDNSFTKDKRAACELLITVIATRSEISDEISQISSFLFDRFFENPTNSFLHMVFYNIIQALSSQEGFLDFLQKTNFVNRILEIEEQRNDKMASFWGQLTAIELLLKDKVQNNEKWTQFVETILNPRDETIRKSYGGDLPKHNFLELTDSESNEMPYQCKFIDSCDLSNYANKDSSSSSSSSSSSDNHEEDELVSYSGSENEEESNNTEKNGTNSSDQTNN
;
A
#
# COMPACT_ATOMS: atom_id res chain seq x y z
N MET A 1 -25.93 10.95 36.58
CA MET A 1 -26.89 9.84 36.81
C MET A 1 -26.13 8.73 37.52
N SER A 2 -26.68 8.26 38.63
CA SER A 2 -25.93 7.69 39.75
C SER A 2 -25.45 6.26 39.50
N TRP A 3 -24.21 6.00 39.94
CA TRP A 3 -23.57 4.68 40.07
C TRP A 3 -24.40 3.62 40.83
N THR A 4 -25.51 4.00 41.46
CA THR A 4 -26.36 3.17 42.30
C THR A 4 -27.18 2.11 41.55
N TRP A 5 -27.49 2.28 40.26
CA TRP A 5 -28.17 1.24 39.46
C TRP A 5 -27.21 0.20 38.88
N ARG A 6 -25.94 0.58 38.67
CA ARG A 6 -24.87 -0.32 38.17
C ARG A 6 -24.34 -1.24 39.27
N THR A 7 -24.51 -0.85 40.53
CA THR A 7 -24.00 -1.57 41.70
C THR A 7 -24.63 -2.94 41.89
N GLU A 8 -25.87 -3.16 41.43
CA GLU A 8 -26.50 -4.48 41.59
C GLU A 8 -25.96 -5.52 40.61
N GLN A 9 -25.62 -5.09 39.38
CA GLN A 9 -25.00 -5.95 38.37
C GLN A 9 -23.56 -6.32 38.73
N TYR A 10 -22.83 -5.43 39.40
CA TYR A 10 -21.43 -5.63 39.82
C TYR A 10 -21.25 -5.99 41.29
N ARG A 11 -22.34 -6.17 42.06
CA ARG A 11 -22.31 -6.38 43.53
C ARG A 11 -21.38 -7.51 43.95
N LYS A 12 -21.37 -8.62 43.20
CA LYS A 12 -20.52 -9.79 43.46
C LYS A 12 -19.04 -9.45 43.30
N LEU A 13 -18.69 -8.78 42.19
CA LEU A 13 -17.33 -8.33 41.91
C LEU A 13 -16.85 -7.29 42.94
N GLU A 14 -17.72 -6.34 43.33
CA GLU A 14 -17.40 -5.35 44.36
C GLU A 14 -17.22 -6.00 45.75
N SER A 15 -18.02 -7.02 46.08
CA SER A 15 -17.92 -7.72 47.36
C SER A 15 -16.58 -8.43 47.55
N LEU A 16 -15.95 -8.91 46.47
CA LEU A 16 -14.62 -9.52 46.49
C LEU A 16 -13.56 -8.52 46.98
N PHE A 17 -13.66 -7.26 46.58
CA PHE A 17 -12.72 -6.20 46.99
C PHE A 17 -12.96 -5.68 48.42
N VAL A 18 -14.16 -5.89 48.97
CA VAL A 18 -14.49 -5.52 50.35
C VAL A 18 -13.99 -6.56 51.36
N GLN A 19 -13.91 -7.83 50.96
CA GLN A 19 -13.53 -8.94 51.83
C GLN A 19 -12.01 -9.17 51.98
N GLY A 20 -11.19 -8.49 51.17
CA GLY A 20 -9.73 -8.60 51.22
C GLY A 20 -9.06 -8.29 49.88
N THR A 21 -7.81 -8.71 49.68
CA THR A 21 -7.16 -8.77 48.37
C THR A 21 -7.53 -10.11 47.73
N PRO A 22 -8.54 -10.18 46.83
CA PRO A 22 -8.93 -11.44 46.21
C PRO A 22 -7.78 -12.01 45.39
N GLU A 23 -7.73 -13.33 45.20
CA GLU A 23 -6.80 -13.94 44.25
C GLU A 23 -7.21 -13.55 42.81
N LEU A 24 -6.24 -13.39 41.92
CA LEU A 24 -6.51 -12.97 40.55
C LEU A 24 -7.46 -13.94 39.85
N SER A 25 -7.32 -15.24 40.09
CA SER A 25 -8.18 -16.26 39.48
C SER A 25 -9.65 -16.11 39.89
N ASP A 26 -9.93 -15.77 41.16
CA ASP A 26 -11.29 -15.52 41.64
C ASP A 26 -11.92 -14.33 40.92
N VAL A 27 -11.15 -13.27 40.70
CA VAL A 27 -11.60 -12.07 39.98
C VAL A 27 -11.83 -12.36 38.50
N LEU A 28 -10.94 -13.12 37.86
CA LEU A 28 -11.04 -13.49 36.44
C LEU A 28 -12.21 -14.44 36.15
N GLN A 29 -12.66 -15.22 37.13
CA GLN A 29 -13.83 -16.10 36.97
C GLN A 29 -15.18 -15.36 36.99
N GLU A 30 -15.20 -14.07 37.39
CA GLU A 30 -16.44 -13.30 37.41
C GLU A 30 -16.88 -12.87 36.00
N PRO A 31 -18.10 -13.23 35.55
CA PRO A 31 -18.56 -12.97 34.18
C PRO A 31 -18.71 -11.48 33.85
N GLN A 32 -18.79 -10.63 34.88
CA GLN A 32 -18.98 -9.18 34.76
C GLN A 32 -17.68 -8.39 34.65
N ILE A 33 -16.51 -9.04 34.69
CA ILE A 33 -15.20 -8.36 34.68
C ILE A 33 -15.00 -7.50 33.42
N ILE A 34 -15.35 -8.02 32.24
CA ILE A 34 -15.15 -7.33 30.95
C ILE A 34 -16.08 -6.10 30.82
N PRO A 35 -17.41 -6.20 31.06
CA PRO A 35 -18.28 -5.03 31.13
C PRO A 35 -17.83 -3.99 32.17
N ALA A 36 -17.48 -4.43 33.38
CA ALA A 36 -17.05 -3.53 34.46
C ALA A 36 -15.75 -2.78 34.13
N LEU A 37 -14.82 -3.43 33.43
CA LEU A 37 -13.60 -2.78 32.91
C LEU A 37 -13.90 -1.81 31.78
N GLY A 38 -14.83 -2.16 30.88
CA GLY A 38 -15.30 -1.25 29.83
C GLY A 38 -15.94 0.02 30.38
N GLU A 39 -16.64 -0.10 31.51
CA GLU A 39 -17.20 1.02 32.27
C GLU A 39 -16.19 1.73 33.19
N GLN A 40 -14.93 1.30 33.20
CA GLN A 40 -13.83 1.88 33.98
C GLN A 40 -14.07 1.86 35.50
N SER A 41 -14.55 0.74 36.06
CA SER A 41 -14.74 0.62 37.51
C SER A 41 -13.44 0.87 38.30
N PRO A 42 -13.37 1.92 39.15
CA PRO A 42 -12.09 2.37 39.74
C PRO A 42 -11.36 1.30 40.55
N ASN A 43 -12.09 0.53 41.37
CA ASN A 43 -11.50 -0.51 42.22
C ASN A 43 -10.95 -1.66 41.37
N LEU A 44 -11.71 -2.09 40.38
CA LEU A 44 -11.32 -3.16 39.46
C LEU A 44 -10.12 -2.73 38.61
N VAL A 45 -10.16 -1.52 38.03
CA VAL A 45 -9.05 -0.99 37.25
C VAL A 45 -7.79 -0.91 38.10
N LYS A 46 -7.86 -0.34 39.30
CA LYS A 46 -6.72 -0.27 40.23
C LYS A 46 -6.17 -1.66 40.57
N TYR A 47 -7.04 -2.64 40.79
CA TYR A 47 -6.64 -4.02 41.07
C TYR A 47 -5.96 -4.68 39.88
N ILE A 48 -6.53 -4.56 38.67
CA ILE A 48 -5.96 -5.10 37.44
C ILE A 48 -4.61 -4.45 37.12
N LEU A 49 -4.46 -3.15 37.33
CA LEU A 49 -3.18 -2.46 37.17
C LEU A 49 -2.10 -3.00 38.14
N ALA A 50 -2.49 -3.35 39.37
CA ALA A 50 -1.56 -3.95 40.34
C ALA A 50 -1.12 -5.37 39.95
N HIS A 51 -1.97 -6.11 39.24
CA HIS A 51 -1.72 -7.50 38.80
C HIS A 51 -1.41 -7.61 37.31
N LEU A 52 -1.02 -6.51 36.66
CA LEU A 52 -0.94 -6.48 35.21
C LEU A 52 0.12 -7.44 34.63
N LYS A 53 1.21 -7.70 35.38
CA LYS A 53 2.23 -8.68 35.00
C LYS A 53 1.65 -10.09 34.94
N ASP A 54 0.90 -10.48 35.96
CA ASP A 54 0.26 -11.80 36.03
C ASP A 54 -0.78 -11.96 34.91
N VAL A 55 -1.55 -10.91 34.63
CA VAL A 55 -2.50 -10.88 33.50
C VAL A 55 -1.78 -11.07 32.17
N ILE A 56 -0.64 -10.40 31.96
CA ILE A 56 0.19 -10.59 30.75
C ILE A 56 0.69 -12.03 30.67
N ASP A 57 1.24 -12.57 31.75
CA ASP A 57 1.82 -13.92 31.76
C ASP A 57 0.77 -15.01 31.51
N ILE A 58 -0.43 -14.88 32.07
CA ILE A 58 -1.56 -15.77 31.81
C ILE A 58 -2.00 -15.63 30.34
N ALA A 59 -2.15 -14.40 29.83
CA ALA A 59 -2.58 -14.15 28.45
C ALA A 59 -1.64 -14.79 27.41
N ILE A 60 -0.33 -14.64 27.58
CA ILE A 60 0.68 -15.18 26.66
C ILE A 60 0.98 -16.66 26.89
N GLY A 61 0.44 -17.26 27.95
CA GLY A 61 0.63 -18.66 28.30
C GLY A 61 1.97 -18.98 28.99
N ARG A 62 2.60 -17.99 29.63
CA ARG A 62 3.78 -18.21 30.49
C ARG A 62 3.35 -18.79 31.84
N THR A 63 2.24 -18.31 32.38
CA THR A 63 1.60 -18.88 33.57
C THR A 63 0.45 -19.77 33.13
N HIS A 64 0.41 -21.01 33.61
CA HIS A 64 -0.70 -21.91 33.30
C HIS A 64 -1.99 -21.37 33.91
N PRO A 65 -3.02 -21.09 33.09
CA PRO A 65 -4.31 -20.66 33.62
C PRO A 65 -4.99 -21.83 34.35
N SER A 66 -5.82 -21.52 35.34
CA SER A 66 -6.68 -22.49 36.02
C SER A 66 -7.80 -22.99 35.10
N SER A 67 -8.16 -22.20 34.08
CA SER A 67 -9.13 -22.58 33.03
C SER A 67 -8.84 -21.90 31.70
N GLU A 68 -9.23 -22.50 30.57
CA GLU A 68 -9.09 -21.87 29.24
C GLU A 68 -9.81 -20.51 29.16
N ASN A 69 -10.93 -20.36 29.87
CA ASN A 69 -11.68 -19.12 29.99
C ASN A 69 -10.86 -18.01 30.67
N GLU A 70 -10.04 -18.33 31.67
CA GLU A 70 -9.19 -17.38 32.38
C GLU A 70 -8.17 -16.73 31.44
N GLN A 71 -7.52 -17.53 30.59
CA GLN A 71 -6.61 -17.02 29.56
C GLN A 71 -7.34 -16.10 28.58
N GLN A 72 -8.51 -16.50 28.09
CA GLN A 72 -9.28 -15.66 27.17
C GLN A 72 -9.72 -14.34 27.80
N ILE A 73 -10.06 -14.35 29.10
CA ILE A 73 -10.40 -13.14 29.84
C ILE A 73 -9.16 -12.24 29.99
N CYS A 74 -7.98 -12.77 30.33
CA CYS A 74 -6.75 -11.99 30.36
C CYS A 74 -6.43 -11.37 28.99
N VAL A 75 -6.58 -12.13 27.90
CA VAL A 75 -6.45 -11.61 26.53
C VAL A 75 -7.43 -10.47 26.31
N ASN A 76 -8.72 -10.65 26.65
CA ASN A 76 -9.71 -9.61 26.50
C ASN A 76 -9.38 -8.38 27.34
N ILE A 77 -8.93 -8.52 28.60
CA ILE A 77 -8.51 -7.39 29.46
C ILE A 77 -7.45 -6.52 28.78
N LEU A 78 -6.46 -7.16 28.15
CA LEU A 78 -5.39 -6.47 27.43
C LEU A 78 -5.88 -5.83 26.12
N LEU A 79 -6.82 -6.47 25.43
CA LEU A 79 -7.36 -5.98 24.15
C LEU A 79 -8.50 -4.98 24.30
N ILE A 80 -9.16 -4.94 25.46
CA ILE A 80 -10.22 -3.97 25.76
C ILE A 80 -9.69 -2.58 25.46
N ARG A 81 -10.52 -1.75 24.81
CA ARG A 81 -10.24 -0.34 24.52
C ARG A 81 -10.30 0.52 25.79
N SER A 82 -9.80 0.04 26.92
CA SER A 82 -9.67 0.82 28.14
C SER A 82 -8.44 1.70 27.98
N PRO A 83 -8.60 3.02 27.80
CA PRO A 83 -7.47 3.92 27.66
C PRO A 83 -6.59 3.88 28.92
N ILE A 84 -7.16 3.61 30.10
CA ILE A 84 -6.43 3.59 31.37
C ILE A 84 -5.40 2.46 31.42
N ILE A 85 -5.75 1.26 30.97
CA ILE A 85 -4.82 0.13 30.95
C ILE A 85 -3.69 0.38 29.94
N LYS A 86 -4.04 0.87 28.74
CA LYS A 86 -3.06 1.21 27.70
C LYS A 86 -2.12 2.32 28.16
N ASP A 87 -2.66 3.35 28.80
CA ASP A 87 -1.91 4.44 29.40
C ASP A 87 -0.95 3.95 30.48
N ALA A 88 -1.39 3.03 31.33
CA ALA A 88 -0.54 2.50 32.40
C ALA A 88 0.63 1.69 31.85
N ILE A 89 0.41 0.89 30.80
CA ILE A 89 1.49 0.15 30.13
C ILE A 89 2.44 1.13 29.43
N HIS A 90 1.90 2.12 28.70
CA HIS A 90 2.70 3.12 28.01
C HIS A 90 3.54 3.98 28.98
N LYS A 91 2.98 4.40 30.12
CA LYS A 91 3.68 5.21 31.12
C LYS A 91 4.72 4.42 31.92
N SER A 92 4.67 3.09 31.88
CA SER A 92 5.60 2.22 32.60
C SER A 92 6.57 1.54 31.64
N ALA A 93 7.77 2.12 31.51
CA ALA A 93 8.86 1.51 30.75
C ALA A 93 9.16 0.08 31.22
N GLU A 94 9.05 -0.20 32.53
CA GLU A 94 9.24 -1.54 33.09
C GLU A 94 8.23 -2.55 32.52
N LEU A 95 6.94 -2.21 32.52
CA LEU A 95 5.89 -3.10 32.00
C LEU A 95 5.97 -3.25 30.48
N PHE A 96 6.29 -2.17 29.77
CA PHE A 96 6.49 -2.23 28.33
C PHE A 96 7.68 -3.14 27.96
N ASN A 97 8.80 -3.03 28.67
CA ASN A 97 9.95 -3.93 28.50
C ASN A 97 9.63 -5.37 28.90
N TYR A 98 8.85 -5.57 29.97
CA TYR A 98 8.40 -6.89 30.37
C TYR A 98 7.64 -7.59 29.23
N LEU A 99 6.71 -6.88 28.61
CA LEU A 99 5.96 -7.35 27.44
C LEU A 99 6.89 -7.57 26.23
N ALA A 100 7.74 -6.60 25.90
CA ALA A 100 8.67 -6.68 24.77
C ALA A 100 9.67 -7.84 24.89
N PHE A 101 10.08 -8.24 26.10
CA PHE A 101 11.01 -9.36 26.28
C PHE A 101 10.34 -10.69 26.55
N SER A 102 9.00 -10.73 26.58
CA SER A 102 8.23 -11.95 26.89
C SER A 102 8.19 -12.99 25.77
N PHE A 103 8.66 -12.65 24.57
CA PHE A 103 8.68 -13.53 23.40
C PHE A 103 9.75 -14.65 23.54
N GLU A 104 9.35 -15.77 24.11
CA GLU A 104 10.10 -17.05 24.16
C GLU A 104 9.44 -18.12 23.31
N LYS A 105 10.14 -19.21 22.95
CA LYS A 105 9.58 -20.28 22.10
C LYS A 105 8.35 -20.93 22.76
N ASN A 106 7.31 -21.20 21.97
CA ASN A 106 6.06 -21.90 22.34
C ASN A 106 5.01 -21.11 23.13
N LEU A 107 5.00 -19.77 23.02
CA LEU A 107 3.98 -18.93 23.66
C LEU A 107 2.92 -18.45 22.66
N ASN A 108 1.75 -18.05 23.17
CA ASN A 108 0.72 -17.41 22.34
C ASN A 108 1.08 -15.93 22.17
N TYR A 109 1.74 -15.60 21.06
CA TYR A 109 2.23 -14.25 20.79
C TYR A 109 1.14 -13.26 20.35
N ASN A 110 0.02 -13.75 19.82
CA ASN A 110 -0.97 -12.90 19.17
C ASN A 110 -1.55 -11.83 20.13
N PRO A 111 -1.99 -12.16 21.36
CA PRO A 111 -2.45 -11.15 22.32
C PRO A 111 -1.38 -10.10 22.65
N ALA A 112 -0.12 -10.52 22.84
CA ALA A 112 0.98 -9.62 23.15
C ALA A 112 1.29 -8.66 22.00
N LEU A 113 1.31 -9.18 20.76
CA LEU A 113 1.56 -8.37 19.56
C LEU A 113 0.40 -7.41 19.28
N GLN A 114 -0.84 -7.83 19.45
CA GLN A 114 -2.01 -6.96 19.33
C GLN A 114 -2.02 -5.85 20.38
N LEU A 115 -1.61 -6.16 21.62
CA LEU A 115 -1.44 -5.16 22.67
C LEU A 115 -0.33 -4.16 22.32
N LEU A 116 0.85 -4.64 21.90
CA LEU A 116 1.94 -3.78 21.45
C LEU A 116 1.52 -2.90 20.28
N GLN A 117 0.83 -3.47 19.29
CA GLN A 117 0.28 -2.73 18.16
C GLN A 117 -0.66 -1.65 18.65
N SER A 118 -1.62 -1.99 19.52
CA SER A 118 -2.57 -1.00 20.02
C SER A 118 -1.90 0.12 20.85
N ILE A 119 -0.82 -0.17 21.56
CA ILE A 119 -0.05 0.85 22.30
C ILE A 119 0.72 1.74 21.31
N ASN A 120 1.33 1.15 20.29
CA ASN A 120 1.99 1.91 19.21
C ASN A 120 0.96 2.81 18.49
N ASP A 121 -0.23 2.31 18.18
CA ASP A 121 -1.31 3.08 17.54
C ASP A 121 -1.73 4.27 18.40
N ALA A 122 -1.89 4.06 19.71
CA ALA A 122 -2.30 5.11 20.65
C ALA A 122 -1.22 6.18 20.89
N THR A 123 0.05 5.84 20.65
CA THR A 123 1.21 6.71 20.97
C THR A 123 1.92 7.22 19.73
N SER A 124 1.37 6.98 18.54
CA SER A 124 2.04 7.25 17.25
C SER A 124 3.45 6.63 17.21
N ALA A 125 3.55 5.40 17.71
CA ALA A 125 4.73 4.57 17.86
C ALA A 125 5.85 5.12 18.77
N ASN A 126 5.61 6.19 19.54
CA ASN A 126 6.59 6.70 20.50
C ASN A 126 6.94 5.68 21.60
N SER A 127 6.04 4.73 21.89
CA SER A 127 6.32 3.62 22.83
C SER A 127 7.51 2.76 22.44
N LEU A 128 7.90 2.70 21.16
CA LEU A 128 9.09 1.94 20.73
C LEU A 128 10.38 2.46 21.37
N GLN A 129 10.45 3.75 21.72
CA GLN A 129 11.60 4.35 22.40
C GLN A 129 11.75 3.88 23.85
N LEU A 130 10.69 3.29 24.44
CA LEU A 130 10.73 2.77 25.80
C LEU A 130 11.46 1.42 25.89
N ILE A 131 11.72 0.75 24.77
CA ILE A 131 12.40 -0.55 24.75
C ILE A 131 13.88 -0.36 25.11
N SER A 132 14.33 -0.97 26.20
CA SER A 132 15.69 -0.83 26.72
C SER A 132 16.76 -1.46 25.82
N ASP A 133 16.42 -2.54 25.11
CA ASP A 133 17.29 -3.18 24.12
C ASP A 133 16.50 -3.48 22.83
N PRO A 134 16.33 -2.48 21.96
CA PRO A 134 15.47 -2.57 20.79
C PRO A 134 16.04 -3.54 19.73
N ILE A 135 17.35 -3.69 19.66
CA ILE A 135 18.02 -4.62 18.73
C ILE A 135 17.73 -6.07 19.15
N THR A 136 17.89 -6.40 20.43
CA THR A 136 17.60 -7.77 20.90
C THR A 136 16.13 -8.09 20.77
N PHE A 137 15.23 -7.14 21.07
CA PHE A 137 13.79 -7.30 20.84
C PHE A 137 13.49 -7.63 19.38
N TYR A 138 13.99 -6.82 18.45
CA TYR A 138 13.78 -7.05 17.03
C TYR A 138 14.32 -8.40 16.55
N LYS A 139 15.55 -8.77 16.98
CA LYS A 139 16.14 -10.09 16.69
C LYS A 139 15.29 -11.24 17.25
N LYS A 140 14.67 -11.08 18.42
CA LYS A 140 13.76 -12.09 18.98
C LYS A 140 12.54 -12.27 18.06
N LEU A 141 11.95 -11.18 17.57
CA LEU A 141 10.84 -11.25 16.61
C LEU A 141 11.27 -11.95 15.31
N LEU A 142 12.41 -11.58 14.73
CA LEU A 142 12.91 -12.22 13.50
C LEU A 142 13.17 -13.72 13.65
N LYS A 143 13.61 -14.17 14.84
CA LYS A 143 13.79 -15.61 15.13
C LYS A 143 12.47 -16.40 15.14
N LEU A 144 11.33 -15.73 15.34
CA LEU A 144 10.01 -16.35 15.37
C LEU A 144 9.34 -16.41 13.99
N LEU A 145 9.93 -15.81 12.96
CA LEU A 145 9.47 -16.03 11.58
C LEU A 145 9.57 -17.52 11.23
N PRO A 146 8.56 -18.10 10.56
CA PRO A 146 7.51 -17.45 9.78
C PRO A 146 6.14 -17.34 10.48
N CYS A 147 6.09 -17.22 11.82
CA CYS A 147 4.83 -17.05 12.54
C CYS A 147 4.00 -15.88 11.97
N SER A 148 2.75 -16.13 11.52
CA SER A 148 1.89 -15.12 10.88
C SER A 148 1.72 -13.89 11.75
N ALA A 149 1.38 -14.05 13.04
CA ALA A 149 1.16 -12.91 13.92
C ALA A 149 2.40 -11.99 14.04
N VAL A 150 3.61 -12.57 14.05
CA VAL A 150 4.86 -11.81 14.10
C VAL A 150 5.13 -11.12 12.77
N HIS A 151 4.88 -11.82 11.66
CA HIS A 151 5.01 -11.28 10.32
C HIS A 151 4.05 -10.10 10.08
N ASP A 152 2.76 -10.28 10.39
CA ASP A 152 1.72 -9.26 10.27
C ASP A 152 2.04 -8.04 11.13
N PHE A 153 2.48 -8.24 12.38
CA PHE A 153 2.92 -7.16 13.26
C PHE A 153 4.07 -6.35 12.66
N LEU A 154 5.11 -7.00 12.13
CA LEU A 154 6.27 -6.31 11.56
C LEU A 154 5.93 -5.56 10.26
N VAL A 155 5.09 -6.15 9.41
CA VAL A 155 4.62 -5.49 8.19
C VAL A 155 3.77 -4.27 8.55
N GLU A 156 2.80 -4.41 9.45
CA GLU A 156 1.95 -3.30 9.89
C GLU A 156 2.77 -2.17 10.55
N LEU A 157 3.74 -2.54 11.39
CA LEU A 157 4.64 -1.59 12.03
C LEU A 157 5.39 -0.75 11.00
N PHE A 158 5.98 -1.39 9.98
CA PHE A 158 6.77 -0.70 8.96
C PHE A 158 5.95 -0.15 7.79
N SER A 159 4.65 -0.45 7.67
CA SER A 159 3.80 0.11 6.60
C SER A 159 3.29 1.51 6.94
N ARG A 160 3.50 1.97 8.17
CA ARG A 160 3.01 3.27 8.64
C ARG A 160 4.14 4.29 8.60
N PRO A 161 4.00 5.41 7.85
CA PRO A 161 5.02 6.44 7.74
C PRO A 161 5.06 7.35 8.98
N MET A 162 5.16 6.75 10.17
CA MET A 162 5.30 7.45 11.44
C MET A 162 6.77 7.75 11.70
N LYS A 163 7.11 9.00 12.01
CA LYS A 163 8.50 9.42 12.24
C LYS A 163 9.20 8.61 13.34
N ALA A 164 8.45 8.22 14.39
CA ALA A 164 8.98 7.39 15.47
C ALA A 164 9.37 5.98 15.00
N VAL A 165 8.63 5.38 14.06
CA VAL A 165 8.96 4.08 13.47
C VAL A 165 10.21 4.20 12.60
N GLU A 166 10.30 5.23 11.75
CA GLU A 166 11.48 5.50 10.92
C GLU A 166 12.75 5.60 11.80
N VAL A 167 12.72 6.46 12.82
CA VAL A 167 13.86 6.66 13.75
C VAL A 167 14.20 5.36 14.49
N TRP A 168 13.20 4.61 14.94
CA TRP A 168 13.42 3.33 15.59
C TRP A 168 14.04 2.30 14.65
N ALA A 169 13.53 2.16 13.43
CA ALA A 169 14.02 1.24 12.41
C ALA A 169 15.48 1.53 12.00
N GLU A 170 15.83 2.81 11.89
CA GLU A 170 17.22 3.24 11.67
C GLU A 170 18.12 2.92 12.86
N SER A 171 17.66 3.19 14.09
CA SER A 171 18.45 2.94 15.31
C SER A 171 18.79 1.47 15.52
N ILE A 172 17.93 0.55 15.06
CA ILE A 172 18.16 -0.89 15.15
C ILE A 172 18.82 -1.48 13.91
N GLU A 173 19.11 -0.69 12.88
CA GLU A 173 19.59 -1.17 11.58
C GLU A 173 18.71 -2.31 11.03
N ALA A 174 17.39 -2.10 10.97
CA ALA A 174 16.40 -3.17 10.73
C ALA A 174 16.67 -3.98 9.45
N ASP A 175 17.13 -3.31 8.40
CA ASP A 175 17.48 -3.86 7.08
C ASP A 175 18.62 -4.88 7.18
N LYS A 176 19.66 -4.57 7.96
CA LYS A 176 20.87 -5.38 8.11
C LYS A 176 20.58 -6.78 8.63
N TYR A 177 19.56 -6.92 9.47
CA TYR A 177 19.15 -8.21 10.03
C TYR A 177 18.16 -8.97 9.15
N LEU A 178 17.47 -8.29 8.22
CA LEU A 178 16.54 -8.90 7.27
C LEU A 178 17.23 -9.40 6.00
N ILE A 179 18.22 -8.68 5.48
CA ILE A 179 18.93 -9.05 4.24
C ILE A 179 19.45 -10.50 4.26
N PRO A 180 20.07 -11.02 5.35
CA PRO A 180 20.52 -12.41 5.38
C PRO A 180 19.41 -13.45 5.20
N PHE A 181 18.14 -13.08 5.48
CA PHE A 181 16.99 -13.97 5.28
C PHE A 181 16.64 -14.16 3.80
N LEU A 182 17.21 -13.36 2.89
CA LEU A 182 17.08 -13.59 1.45
C LEU A 182 17.72 -14.90 0.98
N LEU A 183 18.68 -15.43 1.77
CA LEU A 183 19.35 -16.70 1.51
C LEU A 183 18.63 -17.91 2.15
N PHE A 184 17.53 -17.70 2.85
CA PHE A 184 16.79 -18.76 3.52
C PHE A 184 15.75 -19.38 2.58
N GLU A 185 15.31 -20.60 2.91
CA GLU A 185 14.20 -21.24 2.23
C GLU A 185 12.83 -20.62 2.61
N GLU A 186 11.83 -20.95 1.82
CA GLU A 186 10.44 -20.65 2.16
C GLU A 186 10.00 -21.33 3.47
N PRO A 187 9.10 -20.69 4.24
CA PRO A 187 8.42 -19.41 3.97
C PRO A 187 9.13 -18.17 4.54
N LYS A 188 10.32 -18.32 5.14
CA LYS A 188 11.04 -17.20 5.80
C LYS A 188 11.48 -16.11 4.83
N LEU A 189 11.99 -16.51 3.66
CA LEU A 189 12.35 -15.59 2.58
C LEU A 189 11.18 -14.67 2.19
N ARG A 190 9.99 -15.25 2.01
CA ARG A 190 8.76 -14.50 1.68
C ARG A 190 8.41 -13.47 2.76
N CYS A 191 8.47 -13.84 4.04
CA CYS A 191 8.27 -12.89 5.15
C CYS A 191 9.31 -11.78 5.11
N ALA A 192 10.60 -12.11 4.94
CA ALA A 192 11.67 -11.13 4.89
C ALA A 192 11.49 -10.10 3.77
N LEU A 193 11.12 -10.54 2.56
CA LEU A 193 10.85 -9.65 1.42
C LEU A 193 9.71 -8.67 1.72
N SER A 194 8.60 -9.15 2.26
CA SER A 194 7.46 -8.27 2.59
C SER A 194 7.78 -7.25 3.70
N ILE A 195 8.57 -7.64 4.70
CA ILE A 195 9.02 -6.74 5.78
C ILE A 195 10.02 -5.72 5.22
N LEU A 196 10.96 -6.16 4.35
CA LEU A 196 11.90 -5.26 3.67
C LEU A 196 11.19 -4.26 2.77
N LEU A 197 10.15 -4.69 2.05
CA LEU A 197 9.33 -3.81 1.21
C LEU A 197 8.62 -2.74 2.05
N ALA A 198 7.98 -3.14 3.15
CA ALA A 198 7.37 -2.19 4.09
C ALA A 198 8.43 -1.23 4.67
N LEU A 199 9.57 -1.75 5.11
CA LEU A 199 10.69 -0.96 5.64
C LEU A 199 11.20 0.07 4.61
N ALA A 200 11.44 -0.35 3.36
CA ALA A 200 11.91 0.52 2.29
C ALA A 200 10.97 1.71 2.08
N SER A 201 9.65 1.52 2.28
CA SER A 201 8.63 2.57 2.12
C SER A 201 8.62 3.64 3.22
N ILE A 202 9.32 3.43 4.34
CA ILE A 202 9.34 4.40 5.46
C ILE A 202 10.72 4.98 5.76
N VAL A 203 11.81 4.26 5.45
CA VAL A 203 13.17 4.74 5.74
C VAL A 203 13.51 5.99 4.95
N ASN A 204 14.31 6.90 5.54
CA ASN A 204 14.72 8.10 4.85
C ASN A 204 15.55 7.76 3.59
N PRO A 205 15.27 8.37 2.43
CA PRO A 205 16.11 8.25 1.22
C PRO A 205 17.61 8.43 1.45
N LYS A 206 17.99 9.29 2.40
CA LYS A 206 19.40 9.63 2.72
C LYS A 206 19.98 8.81 3.87
N SER A 207 19.19 7.92 4.49
CA SER A 207 19.62 7.10 5.62
C SER A 207 20.70 6.08 5.23
N GLU A 208 21.48 5.65 6.22
CA GLU A 208 22.40 4.52 6.05
C GLU A 208 21.67 3.22 5.71
N SER A 209 20.43 3.04 6.20
CA SER A 209 19.59 1.88 5.86
C SER A 209 19.26 1.86 4.37
N MET A 210 18.85 3.00 3.79
CA MET A 210 18.61 3.07 2.35
C MET A 210 19.91 2.86 1.56
N LYS A 211 21.04 3.47 1.97
CA LYS A 211 22.35 3.23 1.33
C LYS A 211 22.75 1.75 1.32
N ARG A 212 22.50 1.02 2.41
CA ARG A 212 22.74 -0.43 2.47
C ARG A 212 21.80 -1.19 1.55
N LEU A 213 20.50 -0.90 1.57
CA LEU A 213 19.52 -1.54 0.66
C LEU A 213 19.89 -1.31 -0.81
N SER A 214 20.35 -0.10 -1.13
CA SER A 214 20.79 0.34 -2.47
C SER A 214 22.21 -0.09 -2.85
N SER A 215 22.91 -0.83 -1.99
CA SER A 215 24.26 -1.29 -2.32
C SER A 215 24.24 -2.30 -3.48
N PRO A 216 25.24 -2.30 -4.38
CA PRO A 216 25.29 -3.22 -5.52
C PRO A 216 25.14 -4.69 -5.12
N GLU A 217 25.73 -5.08 -3.99
CA GLU A 217 25.66 -6.45 -3.48
C GLU A 217 24.23 -6.85 -3.10
N ASN A 218 23.50 -5.98 -2.38
CA ASN A 218 22.13 -6.27 -1.95
C ASN A 218 21.15 -6.17 -3.12
N VAL A 219 21.32 -5.19 -4.01
CA VAL A 219 20.53 -5.06 -5.23
C VAL A 219 20.69 -6.30 -6.11
N SER A 220 21.92 -6.81 -6.28
CA SER A 220 22.16 -8.06 -7.00
C SER A 220 21.51 -9.24 -6.31
N ALA A 221 21.67 -9.38 -4.98
CA ALA A 221 21.08 -10.48 -4.24
C ALA A 221 19.54 -10.50 -4.34
N ILE A 222 18.88 -9.33 -4.24
CA ILE A 222 17.42 -9.22 -4.38
C ILE A 222 17.00 -9.55 -5.82
N PHE A 223 17.74 -9.04 -6.82
CA PHE A 223 17.46 -9.33 -8.22
C PHE A 223 17.57 -10.83 -8.54
N ASP A 224 18.67 -11.45 -8.12
CA ASP A 224 18.90 -12.89 -8.32
C ASP A 224 17.85 -13.73 -7.57
N THR A 225 17.37 -13.26 -6.41
CA THR A 225 16.25 -13.88 -5.68
C THR A 225 14.95 -13.81 -6.49
N GLY A 226 14.70 -12.72 -7.21
CA GLY A 226 13.54 -12.56 -8.08
C GLY A 226 13.60 -13.47 -9.32
N ILE A 227 14.73 -13.43 -10.03
CA ILE A 227 14.93 -14.22 -11.26
C ILE A 227 14.87 -15.73 -10.99
N ASN A 228 15.51 -16.19 -9.91
CA ASN A 228 15.57 -17.61 -9.56
C ASN A 228 14.47 -18.05 -8.59
N SER A 229 13.40 -17.25 -8.46
CA SER A 229 12.38 -17.51 -7.45
C SER A 229 11.63 -18.83 -7.72
N PRO A 230 11.28 -19.60 -6.67
CA PRO A 230 10.46 -20.80 -6.83
C PRO A 230 8.96 -20.50 -6.94
N THR A 231 8.53 -19.27 -6.57
CA THR A 231 7.12 -18.87 -6.51
C THR A 231 6.92 -17.42 -6.97
N ASN A 232 5.78 -17.14 -7.60
CA ASN A 232 5.43 -15.80 -8.08
C ASN A 232 5.38 -14.77 -6.92
N GLU A 233 5.08 -15.20 -5.69
CA GLU A 233 5.12 -14.37 -4.49
C GLU A 233 6.52 -13.83 -4.19
N ILE A 234 7.55 -14.67 -4.32
CA ILE A 234 8.94 -14.27 -4.07
C ILE A 234 9.42 -13.37 -5.20
N ALA A 235 9.20 -13.74 -6.46
CA ALA A 235 9.55 -12.86 -7.58
C ALA A 235 8.91 -11.49 -7.44
N TYR A 236 7.60 -11.46 -7.16
CA TYR A 236 6.89 -10.21 -6.92
C TYR A 236 7.50 -9.40 -5.78
N GLY A 237 7.72 -10.01 -4.61
CA GLY A 237 8.31 -9.32 -3.46
C GLY A 237 9.69 -8.75 -3.76
N SER A 238 10.53 -9.50 -4.47
CA SER A 238 11.87 -9.08 -4.88
C SER A 238 11.84 -7.91 -5.86
N PHE A 239 11.08 -8.03 -6.95
CA PHE A 239 11.02 -6.95 -7.95
C PHE A 239 10.34 -5.70 -7.39
N GLN A 240 9.27 -5.84 -6.60
CA GLN A 240 8.61 -4.70 -5.97
C GLN A 240 9.54 -3.98 -4.97
N LEU A 241 10.36 -4.73 -4.22
CA LEU A 241 11.38 -4.14 -3.34
C LEU A 241 12.40 -3.33 -4.14
N LEU A 242 12.87 -3.86 -5.28
CA LEU A 242 13.77 -3.13 -6.16
C LEU A 242 13.14 -1.86 -6.74
N VAL A 243 11.87 -1.92 -7.17
CA VAL A 243 11.12 -0.72 -7.62
C VAL A 243 11.05 0.31 -6.49
N SER A 244 10.73 -0.14 -5.28
CA SER A 244 10.67 0.75 -4.10
C SER A 244 12.02 1.37 -3.76
N ILE A 245 13.12 0.63 -3.93
CA ILE A 245 14.48 1.15 -3.74
C ILE A 245 14.77 2.21 -4.81
N CYS A 246 14.49 1.94 -6.09
CA CYS A 246 14.72 2.90 -7.17
C CYS A 246 13.98 4.22 -6.95
N ASN A 247 12.69 4.14 -6.63
CA ASN A 247 11.82 5.31 -6.45
C ASN A 247 12.18 6.15 -5.22
N ARG A 248 13.00 5.63 -4.31
CA ARG A 248 13.40 6.33 -3.08
C ARG A 248 14.89 6.62 -2.99
N CYS A 249 15.69 6.16 -3.95
CA CYS A 249 17.08 6.58 -4.00
C CYS A 249 17.14 8.08 -4.29
N ASP A 250 17.98 8.80 -3.54
CA ASP A 250 18.23 10.20 -3.81
C ASP A 250 18.91 10.35 -5.18
N ASP A 251 18.32 11.16 -6.07
CA ASP A 251 18.87 11.54 -7.38
C ASP A 251 20.09 12.48 -7.25
N SER A 252 20.52 12.80 -6.03
CA SER A 252 21.76 13.54 -5.84
C SER A 252 22.92 12.81 -6.53
N GLU A 253 23.84 13.60 -7.09
CA GLU A 253 25.00 13.17 -7.90
C GLU A 253 25.92 12.13 -7.21
N THR A 254 25.62 11.73 -5.97
CA THR A 254 26.34 10.78 -5.13
C THR A 254 26.25 9.30 -5.57
N GLY A 255 25.64 9.01 -6.72
CA GLY A 255 25.99 7.83 -7.53
C GLY A 255 25.24 6.53 -7.26
N ASN A 256 24.47 6.40 -6.16
CA ASN A 256 23.75 5.15 -5.87
C ASN A 256 22.67 4.82 -6.91
N PHE A 257 21.80 5.78 -7.25
CA PHE A 257 20.78 5.57 -8.28
C PHE A 257 21.40 5.21 -9.64
N LEU A 258 22.42 5.97 -10.07
CA LEU A 258 23.13 5.70 -11.33
C LEU A 258 23.78 4.31 -11.35
N ASN A 259 24.36 3.87 -10.24
CA ASN A 259 24.96 2.53 -10.13
C ASN A 259 23.89 1.44 -10.22
N ILE A 260 22.73 1.64 -9.60
CA ILE A 260 21.58 0.73 -9.70
C ILE A 260 21.06 0.67 -11.14
N MET A 261 20.94 1.81 -11.81
CA MET A 261 20.49 1.85 -13.21
C MET A 261 21.47 1.14 -14.13
N LYS A 262 22.78 1.38 -14.00
CA LYS A 262 23.81 0.63 -14.73
C LYS A 262 23.75 -0.88 -14.46
N PHE A 263 23.47 -1.27 -13.21
CA PHE A 263 23.25 -2.67 -12.86
C PHE A 263 22.05 -3.23 -13.63
N PHE A 264 20.88 -2.59 -13.61
CA PHE A 264 19.71 -3.08 -14.33
C PHE A 264 19.85 -3.04 -15.85
N GLU A 265 20.58 -2.07 -16.39
CA GLU A 265 20.96 -2.06 -17.81
C GLU A 265 21.74 -3.32 -18.18
N SER A 266 22.71 -3.73 -17.35
CA SER A 266 23.48 -4.96 -17.55
C SER A 266 22.63 -6.24 -17.39
N LYS A 267 21.48 -6.15 -16.71
CA LYS A 267 20.56 -7.26 -16.43
C LYS A 267 19.29 -7.25 -17.29
N THR A 268 19.15 -6.29 -18.20
CA THR A 268 17.93 -6.11 -19.02
C THR A 268 17.55 -7.38 -19.77
N ASN A 269 18.52 -8.08 -20.36
CA ASN A 269 18.25 -9.34 -21.06
C ASN A 269 17.65 -10.41 -20.13
N GLN A 270 18.20 -10.59 -18.93
CA GLN A 270 17.67 -11.54 -17.94
C GLN A 270 16.23 -11.18 -17.52
N LEU A 271 15.95 -9.88 -17.36
CA LEU A 271 14.61 -9.38 -17.05
C LEU A 271 13.62 -9.64 -18.19
N CYS A 272 14.02 -9.39 -19.44
CA CYS A 272 13.19 -9.71 -20.61
C CYS A 272 12.93 -11.22 -20.74
N MET A 273 13.95 -12.05 -20.52
CA MET A 273 13.80 -13.51 -20.51
C MET A 273 12.84 -13.97 -19.41
N TYR A 274 12.91 -13.37 -18.21
CA TYR A 274 11.97 -13.68 -17.13
C TYR A 274 10.52 -13.34 -17.52
N ILE A 275 10.28 -12.15 -18.06
CA ILE A 275 8.92 -11.72 -18.46
C ILE A 275 8.35 -12.62 -19.56
N THR A 276 9.20 -13.08 -20.49
CA THR A 276 8.81 -13.96 -21.62
C THR A 276 8.84 -15.46 -21.32
N SER A 277 9.26 -15.87 -20.12
CA SER A 277 9.52 -17.29 -19.79
C SER A 277 8.30 -18.20 -19.92
N ASP A 278 7.09 -17.66 -19.79
CA ASP A 278 5.83 -18.38 -19.98
C ASP A 278 4.69 -17.42 -20.41
N ASN A 279 3.54 -17.98 -20.77
CA ASN A 279 2.38 -17.24 -21.30
C ASN A 279 1.52 -16.55 -20.23
N SER A 280 1.66 -16.92 -18.96
CA SER A 280 0.92 -16.29 -17.86
C SER A 280 1.50 -14.91 -17.55
N PHE A 281 0.64 -13.94 -17.26
CA PHE A 281 1.07 -12.60 -16.86
C PHE A 281 0.44 -12.26 -15.50
N THR A 282 1.23 -12.51 -14.45
CA THR A 282 0.84 -12.31 -13.05
C THR A 282 1.57 -11.11 -12.42
N LYS A 283 1.31 -10.85 -11.14
CA LYS A 283 1.82 -9.68 -10.38
C LYS A 283 3.35 -9.53 -10.42
N ASP A 284 4.09 -10.63 -10.45
CA ASP A 284 5.55 -10.66 -10.53
C ASP A 284 6.08 -10.14 -11.86
N LYS A 285 5.49 -10.55 -12.99
CA LYS A 285 5.83 -10.01 -14.32
C LYS A 285 5.45 -8.55 -14.45
N ARG A 286 4.35 -8.14 -13.84
CA ARG A 286 4.03 -6.71 -13.69
C ARG A 286 5.15 -5.95 -12.97
N ALA A 287 5.59 -6.42 -11.80
CA ALA A 287 6.68 -5.76 -11.05
C ALA A 287 8.02 -5.79 -11.82
N ALA A 288 8.32 -6.88 -12.53
CA ALA A 288 9.47 -6.97 -13.41
C ALA A 288 9.42 -5.94 -14.56
N CYS A 289 8.25 -5.75 -15.18
CA CYS A 289 8.06 -4.71 -16.17
C CYS A 289 8.13 -3.29 -15.58
N GLU A 290 7.69 -3.07 -14.34
CA GLU A 290 7.86 -1.78 -13.65
C GLU A 290 9.34 -1.43 -13.52
N LEU A 291 10.21 -2.41 -13.19
CA LEU A 291 11.68 -2.21 -13.25
C LEU A 291 12.18 -1.92 -14.67
N LEU A 292 11.67 -2.65 -15.66
CA LEU A 292 12.05 -2.44 -17.06
C LEU A 292 11.68 -1.03 -17.54
N ILE A 293 10.52 -0.51 -17.13
CA ILE A 293 10.09 0.87 -17.41
C ILE A 293 11.10 1.86 -16.82
N THR A 294 11.58 1.64 -15.59
CA THR A 294 12.64 2.48 -15.00
C THR A 294 13.92 2.46 -15.85
N VAL A 295 14.32 1.30 -16.38
CA VAL A 295 15.48 1.20 -17.29
C VAL A 295 15.25 1.89 -18.62
N ILE A 296 14.05 1.75 -19.21
CA ILE A 296 13.69 2.44 -20.47
C ILE A 296 13.79 3.95 -20.27
N ALA A 297 13.28 4.46 -19.16
CA ALA A 297 13.26 5.89 -18.84
C ALA A 297 14.66 6.52 -18.74
N THR A 298 15.69 5.75 -18.39
CA THR A 298 17.07 6.24 -18.25
C THR A 298 17.91 6.08 -19.51
N ARG A 299 17.39 5.42 -20.55
CA ARG A 299 18.07 5.27 -21.83
C ARG A 299 17.71 6.41 -22.78
N SER A 300 18.53 6.57 -23.82
CA SER A 300 18.26 7.45 -24.97
C SER A 300 17.73 6.69 -26.18
N GLU A 301 18.09 5.39 -26.30
CA GLU A 301 17.79 4.55 -27.46
C GLU A 301 17.06 3.27 -27.05
N ILE A 302 16.18 2.79 -27.94
CA ILE A 302 15.42 1.55 -27.77
C ILE A 302 16.30 0.37 -28.21
N SER A 303 16.68 -0.50 -27.26
CA SER A 303 17.44 -1.73 -27.60
C SER A 303 16.57 -2.80 -28.26
N ASP A 304 17.21 -3.72 -28.98
CA ASP A 304 16.51 -4.83 -29.65
C ASP A 304 15.76 -5.71 -28.64
N GLU A 305 16.30 -5.93 -27.44
CA GLU A 305 15.62 -6.69 -26.38
C GLU A 305 14.34 -6.01 -25.92
N ILE A 306 14.35 -4.67 -25.81
CA ILE A 306 13.18 -3.87 -25.41
C ILE A 306 12.13 -3.89 -26.53
N SER A 307 12.57 -3.84 -27.79
CA SER A 307 11.70 -3.98 -28.95
C SER A 307 11.01 -5.36 -28.98
N GLN A 308 11.77 -6.42 -28.75
CA GLN A 308 11.26 -7.80 -28.72
C GLN A 308 10.24 -8.03 -27.59
N ILE A 309 10.55 -7.59 -26.37
CA ILE A 309 9.61 -7.74 -25.25
C ILE A 309 8.35 -6.90 -25.47
N SER A 310 8.47 -5.69 -26.03
CA SER A 310 7.31 -4.85 -26.33
C SER A 310 6.40 -5.51 -27.38
N SER A 311 6.98 -6.13 -28.42
CA SER A 311 6.20 -6.90 -29.39
C SER A 311 5.50 -8.10 -28.74
N PHE A 312 6.20 -8.87 -27.90
CA PHE A 312 5.62 -9.99 -27.17
C PHE A 312 4.46 -9.55 -26.27
N LEU A 313 4.63 -8.47 -25.51
CA LEU A 313 3.58 -7.94 -24.64
C LEU A 313 2.39 -7.42 -25.45
N PHE A 314 2.62 -6.87 -26.64
CA PHE A 314 1.55 -6.42 -27.53
C PHE A 314 0.73 -7.59 -28.10
N ASP A 315 1.37 -8.71 -28.43
CA ASP A 315 0.67 -9.94 -28.79
C ASP A 315 -0.21 -10.41 -27.61
N ARG A 316 0.39 -10.49 -26.42
CA ARG A 316 -0.31 -10.89 -25.20
C ARG A 316 -1.45 -9.95 -24.83
N PHE A 317 -1.33 -8.65 -25.10
CA PHE A 317 -2.32 -7.62 -24.81
C PHE A 317 -3.68 -7.98 -25.43
N PHE A 318 -3.68 -8.43 -26.69
CA PHE A 318 -4.90 -8.81 -27.40
C PHE A 318 -5.34 -10.25 -27.15
N GLU A 319 -4.40 -11.17 -26.89
CA GLU A 319 -4.69 -12.57 -26.54
C GLU A 319 -5.37 -12.70 -25.17
N ASN A 320 -5.11 -11.78 -24.24
CA ASN A 320 -5.66 -11.80 -22.89
C ASN A 320 -6.63 -10.62 -22.68
N PRO A 321 -7.87 -10.68 -23.21
CA PRO A 321 -8.77 -9.52 -23.28
C PRO A 321 -9.19 -8.95 -21.93
N THR A 322 -9.03 -9.70 -20.83
CA THR A 322 -9.47 -9.31 -19.47
C THR A 322 -8.32 -9.07 -18.49
N ASN A 323 -7.05 -9.19 -18.91
CA ASN A 323 -5.91 -9.03 -18.02
C ASN A 323 -5.50 -7.56 -17.87
N SER A 324 -6.19 -6.83 -17.01
CA SER A 324 -5.94 -5.40 -16.81
C SER A 324 -4.53 -5.08 -16.31
N PHE A 325 -3.85 -5.99 -15.59
CA PHE A 325 -2.46 -5.78 -15.17
C PHE A 325 -1.52 -5.70 -16.36
N LEU A 326 -1.65 -6.62 -17.32
CA LEU A 326 -0.90 -6.61 -18.56
C LEU A 326 -1.17 -5.33 -19.35
N HIS A 327 -2.44 -4.95 -19.50
CA HIS A 327 -2.83 -3.81 -20.31
C HIS A 327 -2.28 -2.49 -19.76
N MET A 328 -2.35 -2.30 -18.44
CA MET A 328 -1.80 -1.12 -17.77
C MET A 328 -0.28 -1.05 -17.90
N VAL A 329 0.41 -2.16 -17.63
CA VAL A 329 1.87 -2.20 -17.74
C VAL A 329 2.34 -1.96 -19.17
N PHE A 330 1.66 -2.55 -20.15
CA PHE A 330 1.99 -2.34 -21.55
C PHE A 330 1.80 -0.87 -21.97
N TYR A 331 0.71 -0.24 -21.56
CA TYR A 331 0.52 1.20 -21.78
C TYR A 331 1.68 2.02 -21.20
N ASN A 332 2.09 1.74 -19.96
CA ASN A 332 3.21 2.44 -19.32
C ASN A 332 4.55 2.22 -20.06
N ILE A 333 4.79 1.02 -20.61
CA ILE A 333 5.95 0.75 -21.47
C ILE A 333 5.89 1.63 -22.72
N ILE A 334 4.76 1.68 -23.43
CA ILE A 334 4.62 2.50 -24.64
C ILE A 334 4.79 3.99 -24.30
N GLN A 335 4.28 4.45 -23.16
CA GLN A 335 4.48 5.82 -22.69
C GLN A 335 5.96 6.12 -22.47
N ALA A 336 6.70 5.24 -21.79
CA ALA A 336 8.14 5.40 -21.57
C ALA A 336 8.93 5.39 -22.90
N LEU A 337 8.58 4.50 -23.83
CA LEU A 337 9.19 4.43 -25.16
C LEU A 337 8.88 5.65 -26.02
N SER A 338 7.73 6.30 -25.82
CA SER A 338 7.30 7.43 -26.65
C SER A 338 8.19 8.67 -26.53
N SER A 339 9.02 8.72 -25.49
CA SER A 339 10.01 9.77 -25.22
C SER A 339 11.42 9.43 -25.75
N GLN A 340 11.62 8.22 -26.29
CA GLN A 340 12.93 7.72 -26.72
C GLN A 340 13.22 8.03 -28.19
N GLU A 341 14.51 8.16 -28.53
CA GLU A 341 14.94 8.19 -29.92
C GLU A 341 14.66 6.82 -30.57
N GLY A 342 14.22 6.84 -31.84
CA GLY A 342 13.86 5.63 -32.56
C GLY A 342 12.46 5.07 -32.27
N PHE A 343 11.61 5.77 -31.50
CA PHE A 343 10.23 5.33 -31.24
C PHE A 343 9.41 5.11 -32.52
N LEU A 344 9.52 6.00 -33.52
CA LEU A 344 8.81 5.84 -34.79
C LEU A 344 9.31 4.61 -35.58
N ASP A 345 10.62 4.37 -35.58
CA ASP A 345 11.20 3.19 -36.23
C ASP A 345 10.73 1.90 -35.55
N PHE A 346 10.62 1.92 -34.23
CA PHE A 346 10.03 0.82 -33.46
C PHE A 346 8.58 0.54 -33.87
N LEU A 347 7.73 1.57 -33.98
CA LEU A 347 6.33 1.42 -34.41
C LEU A 347 6.23 0.83 -35.82
N GLN A 348 7.12 1.23 -36.73
CA GLN A 348 7.17 0.71 -38.09
C GLN A 348 7.62 -0.76 -38.11
N LYS A 349 8.74 -1.09 -37.43
CA LYS A 349 9.29 -2.45 -37.37
C LYS A 349 8.31 -3.47 -36.79
N THR A 350 7.50 -3.05 -35.82
CA THR A 350 6.52 -3.92 -35.14
C THR A 350 5.14 -3.94 -35.80
N ASN A 351 4.97 -3.23 -36.92
CA ASN A 351 3.68 -3.06 -37.60
C ASN A 351 2.57 -2.56 -36.65
N PHE A 352 2.94 -1.72 -35.68
CA PHE A 352 2.13 -1.42 -34.50
C PHE A 352 0.79 -0.78 -34.86
N VAL A 353 0.84 0.21 -35.76
CA VAL A 353 -0.32 1.00 -36.19
C VAL A 353 -1.34 0.12 -36.91
N ASN A 354 -0.90 -0.74 -37.83
CA ASN A 354 -1.81 -1.60 -38.58
C ASN A 354 -2.51 -2.61 -37.67
N ARG A 355 -1.81 -3.14 -36.66
CA ARG A 355 -2.40 -4.03 -35.66
C ARG A 355 -3.48 -3.35 -34.81
N ILE A 356 -3.30 -2.07 -34.47
CA ILE A 356 -4.34 -1.27 -33.81
C ILE A 356 -5.57 -1.14 -34.71
N LEU A 357 -5.37 -0.81 -35.99
CA LEU A 357 -6.48 -0.67 -36.93
C LEU A 357 -7.25 -2.00 -37.10
N GLU A 358 -6.53 -3.12 -37.22
CA GLU A 358 -7.14 -4.46 -37.33
C GLU A 358 -7.98 -4.85 -36.11
N ILE A 359 -7.52 -4.54 -34.88
CA ILE A 359 -8.29 -4.87 -33.68
C ILE A 359 -9.50 -3.94 -33.53
N GLU A 360 -9.36 -2.67 -33.94
CA GLU A 360 -10.43 -1.68 -33.83
C GLU A 360 -11.61 -2.00 -34.74
N GLU A 361 -11.37 -2.60 -35.92
CA GLU A 361 -12.42 -3.14 -36.79
C GLU A 361 -13.30 -4.18 -36.07
N GLN A 362 -12.75 -4.85 -35.05
CA GLN A 362 -13.44 -5.88 -34.26
C GLN A 362 -13.98 -5.33 -32.92
N ARG A 363 -13.93 -4.01 -32.68
CA ARG A 363 -14.25 -3.42 -31.37
C ARG A 363 -15.65 -3.78 -30.85
N ASN A 364 -16.64 -3.78 -31.73
CA ASN A 364 -18.03 -4.08 -31.36
C ASN A 364 -18.28 -5.57 -31.13
N ASP A 365 -17.43 -6.43 -31.72
CA ASP A 365 -17.58 -7.89 -31.64
C ASP A 365 -16.77 -8.51 -30.50
N LYS A 366 -15.77 -7.78 -29.98
CA LYS A 366 -14.85 -8.27 -28.95
C LYS A 366 -15.07 -7.56 -27.61
N MET A 367 -15.62 -8.31 -26.65
CA MET A 367 -15.70 -7.88 -25.26
C MET A 367 -14.31 -7.98 -24.61
N ALA A 368 -13.72 -6.83 -24.30
CA ALA A 368 -12.39 -6.74 -23.68
C ALA A 368 -12.30 -5.57 -22.68
N SER A 369 -11.45 -5.72 -21.67
CA SER A 369 -11.16 -4.65 -20.71
C SER A 369 -10.11 -3.65 -21.21
N PHE A 370 -9.35 -4.01 -22.26
CA PHE A 370 -8.23 -3.20 -22.73
C PHE A 370 -8.60 -1.97 -23.54
N TRP A 371 -9.88 -1.78 -23.90
CA TRP A 371 -10.28 -0.70 -24.81
C TRP A 371 -9.93 0.70 -24.28
N GLY A 372 -9.97 0.89 -22.95
CA GLY A 372 -9.53 2.13 -22.32
C GLY A 372 -8.04 2.39 -22.53
N GLN A 373 -7.19 1.40 -22.21
CA GLN A 373 -5.74 1.48 -22.37
C GLN A 373 -5.35 1.61 -23.85
N LEU A 374 -6.02 0.88 -24.75
CA LEU A 374 -5.78 1.00 -26.19
C LEU A 374 -6.12 2.41 -26.68
N THR A 375 -7.23 2.99 -26.23
CA THR A 375 -7.59 4.38 -26.57
C THR A 375 -6.54 5.36 -26.05
N ALA A 376 -5.99 5.14 -24.85
CA ALA A 376 -4.89 5.97 -24.34
C ALA A 376 -3.61 5.86 -25.19
N ILE A 377 -3.29 4.67 -25.69
CA ILE A 377 -2.20 4.45 -26.65
C ILE A 377 -2.49 5.17 -27.98
N GLU A 378 -3.70 5.05 -28.52
CA GLU A 378 -4.11 5.72 -29.75
C GLU A 378 -3.92 7.24 -29.65
N LEU A 379 -4.36 7.85 -28.54
CA LEU A 379 -4.21 9.29 -28.29
C LEU A 379 -2.73 9.69 -28.16
N LEU A 380 -1.89 8.87 -27.54
CA LEU A 380 -0.45 9.10 -27.47
C LEU A 380 0.21 9.07 -28.86
N LEU A 381 -0.28 8.23 -29.76
CA LEU A 381 0.24 8.06 -31.11
C LEU A 381 -0.30 9.09 -32.11
N LYS A 382 -1.45 9.70 -31.82
CA LYS A 382 -2.22 10.59 -32.70
C LYS A 382 -1.34 11.57 -33.49
N ASP A 383 -0.50 12.34 -32.79
CA ASP A 383 0.31 13.40 -33.40
C ASP A 383 1.72 12.93 -33.81
N LYS A 384 2.11 11.71 -33.40
CA LYS A 384 3.44 11.14 -33.65
C LYS A 384 3.49 10.38 -34.98
N VAL A 385 2.43 9.66 -35.33
CA VAL A 385 2.37 8.86 -36.57
C VAL A 385 1.93 9.75 -37.73
N GLN A 386 2.86 10.06 -38.62
CA GLN A 386 2.63 10.84 -39.83
C GLN A 386 2.75 9.96 -41.08
N ASN A 387 2.18 10.41 -42.20
CA ASN A 387 2.30 9.76 -43.52
C ASN A 387 1.66 8.36 -43.63
N ASN A 388 0.64 8.05 -42.82
CA ASN A 388 -0.19 6.85 -42.97
C ASN A 388 -1.65 7.25 -43.17
N GLU A 389 -2.14 7.15 -44.41
CA GLU A 389 -3.50 7.60 -44.79
C GLU A 389 -4.60 6.90 -43.98
N LYS A 390 -4.47 5.59 -43.74
CA LYS A 390 -5.45 4.82 -42.93
C LYS A 390 -5.47 5.31 -41.48
N TRP A 391 -4.30 5.60 -40.93
CA TRP A 391 -4.20 6.15 -39.58
C TRP A 391 -4.80 7.56 -39.51
N THR A 392 -4.49 8.44 -40.46
CA THR A 392 -5.07 9.78 -40.52
C THR A 392 -6.60 9.72 -40.59
N GLN A 393 -7.15 8.86 -41.45
CA GLN A 393 -8.59 8.67 -41.55
C GLN A 393 -9.20 8.13 -40.23
N PHE A 394 -8.55 7.15 -39.59
CA PHE A 394 -8.95 6.64 -38.29
C PHE A 394 -8.97 7.73 -37.22
N VAL A 395 -7.92 8.56 -37.17
CA VAL A 395 -7.80 9.67 -36.23
C VAL A 395 -8.94 10.66 -36.41
N GLU A 396 -9.21 11.07 -37.65
CA GLU A 396 -10.25 12.06 -37.97
C GLU A 396 -11.67 11.53 -37.70
N THR A 397 -11.95 10.29 -38.09
CA THR A 397 -13.31 9.75 -38.10
C THR A 397 -13.72 9.05 -36.81
N ILE A 398 -12.74 8.48 -36.07
CA ILE A 398 -13.02 7.67 -34.87
C ILE A 398 -12.38 8.29 -33.63
N LEU A 399 -11.07 8.55 -33.65
CA LEU A 399 -10.33 8.93 -32.44
C LEU A 399 -10.68 10.34 -31.95
N ASN A 400 -10.76 11.31 -32.85
CA ASN A 400 -11.10 12.70 -32.49
C ASN A 400 -12.51 12.82 -31.88
N PRO A 401 -13.58 12.27 -32.49
CA PRO A 401 -14.90 12.25 -31.86
C PRO A 401 -14.92 11.54 -30.50
N ARG A 402 -14.11 10.49 -30.35
CA ARG A 402 -13.96 9.76 -29.08
C ARG A 402 -13.28 10.61 -28.01
N ASP A 403 -12.17 11.29 -28.32
CA ASP A 403 -11.47 12.20 -27.41
C ASP A 403 -12.38 13.36 -26.97
N GLU A 404 -13.09 13.97 -27.92
CA GLU A 404 -14.09 15.00 -27.62
C GLU A 404 -15.18 14.49 -26.70
N THR A 405 -15.63 13.25 -26.89
CA THR A 405 -16.61 12.60 -26.01
C THR A 405 -16.02 12.38 -24.63
N ILE A 406 -14.81 11.85 -24.51
CA ILE A 406 -14.14 11.60 -23.22
C ILE A 406 -13.95 12.89 -22.42
N ARG A 407 -13.61 14.01 -23.08
CA ARG A 407 -13.37 15.31 -22.43
C ARG A 407 -14.64 16.08 -22.06
N LYS A 408 -15.81 15.68 -22.55
CA LYS A 408 -17.06 16.34 -22.16
C LYS A 408 -17.31 16.11 -20.67
N SER A 409 -17.62 17.19 -19.96
CA SER A 409 -18.08 17.09 -18.58
C SER A 409 -19.48 16.47 -18.57
N TYR A 410 -19.60 15.30 -17.94
CA TYR A 410 -20.86 14.63 -17.69
C TYR A 410 -21.13 14.63 -16.18
N GLY A 411 -22.39 14.71 -15.77
CA GLY A 411 -22.79 14.57 -14.36
C GLY A 411 -23.29 15.85 -13.69
N GLY A 412 -23.37 16.98 -14.41
CA GLY A 412 -23.83 18.25 -13.85
C GLY A 412 -22.84 18.85 -12.84
N ASP A 413 -23.27 19.91 -12.14
CA ASP A 413 -22.45 20.49 -11.07
C ASP A 413 -22.25 19.44 -9.97
N LEU A 414 -20.98 19.17 -9.64
CA LEU A 414 -20.66 18.39 -8.44
C LEU A 414 -21.32 19.09 -7.24
N PRO A 415 -21.94 18.33 -6.29
CA PRO A 415 -22.49 18.94 -5.09
C PRO A 415 -21.43 19.83 -4.46
N LYS A 416 -21.75 21.12 -4.27
CA LYS A 416 -20.85 22.07 -3.62
C LYS A 416 -20.51 21.48 -2.27
N HIS A 417 -19.30 20.94 -2.14
CA HIS A 417 -18.79 20.54 -0.85
C HIS A 417 -18.69 21.83 -0.05
N ASN A 418 -19.62 22.02 0.89
CA ASN A 418 -19.43 22.94 2.00
C ASN A 418 -18.28 22.36 2.83
N PHE A 419 -17.06 22.49 2.34
CA PHE A 419 -15.89 22.42 3.18
C PHE A 419 -16.11 23.52 4.20
N LEU A 420 -16.42 23.12 5.44
CA LEU A 420 -16.15 23.95 6.59
C LEU A 420 -14.73 24.46 6.39
N GLU A 421 -14.60 25.77 6.15
CA GLU A 421 -13.33 26.48 6.17
C GLU A 421 -12.69 26.21 7.54
N LEU A 422 -11.92 25.13 7.61
CA LEU A 422 -10.99 24.90 8.69
C LEU A 422 -9.93 25.96 8.48
N THR A 423 -10.09 27.05 9.21
CA THR A 423 -9.16 28.18 9.35
C THR A 423 -7.71 27.71 9.24
N ASP A 424 -6.97 28.37 8.35
CA ASP A 424 -5.56 28.17 7.98
C ASP A 424 -4.60 28.18 9.18
N SER A 425 -4.61 27.12 9.99
CA SER A 425 -3.67 26.88 11.06
C SER A 425 -3.12 25.47 10.89
N GLU A 426 -1.94 25.42 10.25
CA GLU A 426 -1.11 24.22 10.07
C GLU A 426 -1.70 23.18 9.09
N SER A 427 -1.55 23.46 7.80
CA SER A 427 -1.67 22.48 6.71
C SER A 427 -0.57 21.42 6.82
N ASN A 428 -0.76 20.45 7.72
CA ASN A 428 -0.23 19.13 7.52
C ASN A 428 -1.00 18.49 6.37
N GLU A 429 -0.28 18.25 5.26
CA GLU A 429 -0.76 17.50 4.12
C GLU A 429 -1.51 16.24 4.58
N MET A 430 -2.79 16.14 4.20
CA MET A 430 -3.63 14.98 4.45
C MET A 430 -2.99 13.72 3.82
N PRO A 431 -2.71 12.66 4.59
CA PRO A 431 -1.91 11.51 4.14
C PRO A 431 -2.69 10.50 3.27
N TYR A 432 -3.90 10.83 2.81
CA TYR A 432 -4.76 9.94 2.04
C TYR A 432 -4.98 10.39 0.58
N GLN A 433 -4.01 11.09 -0.02
CA GLN A 433 -3.81 10.88 -1.45
C GLN A 433 -3.21 9.49 -1.62
N CYS A 434 -4.08 8.53 -1.93
CA CYS A 434 -3.66 7.34 -2.65
C CYS A 434 -3.11 7.82 -3.98
N LYS A 435 -1.83 8.21 -4.00
CA LYS A 435 -0.99 8.16 -5.19
C LYS A 435 -1.00 6.69 -5.58
N PHE A 436 -2.06 6.25 -6.29
CA PHE A 436 -1.84 5.32 -7.38
C PHE A 436 -0.60 5.87 -8.05
N ILE A 437 0.46 5.06 -8.04
CA ILE A 437 1.71 5.38 -8.69
C ILE A 437 1.33 5.92 -10.07
N ASP A 438 1.28 7.25 -10.21
CA ASP A 438 1.53 7.93 -11.46
C ASP A 438 2.95 7.48 -11.74
N SER A 439 3.00 6.41 -12.51
CA SER A 439 4.15 5.59 -12.84
C SER A 439 5.18 6.50 -13.43
N CYS A 440 6.08 6.96 -12.58
CA CYS A 440 7.11 7.91 -12.90
C CYS A 440 6.49 9.20 -13.47
N ASP A 441 6.57 10.31 -12.73
CA ASP A 441 6.54 11.62 -13.37
C ASP A 441 7.83 11.75 -14.21
N LEU A 442 7.86 11.04 -15.36
CA LEU A 442 8.95 10.91 -16.31
C LEU A 442 9.32 12.28 -16.89
N SER A 443 8.42 13.25 -16.76
CA SER A 443 8.65 14.63 -17.16
C SER A 443 9.86 15.26 -16.43
N ASN A 444 10.15 14.82 -15.21
CA ASN A 444 11.31 15.31 -14.43
C ASN A 444 12.65 14.73 -14.92
N TYR A 445 12.65 13.61 -15.63
CA TYR A 445 13.85 12.94 -16.12
C TYR A 445 14.19 13.33 -17.57
N ALA A 446 13.20 13.69 -18.39
CA ALA A 446 13.39 13.97 -19.82
C ALA A 446 14.00 15.35 -20.16
N ASN A 447 14.05 16.31 -19.22
CA ASN A 447 14.35 17.72 -19.53
C ASN A 447 15.65 18.30 -18.93
N LYS A 448 16.58 17.47 -18.44
CA LYS A 448 17.76 17.99 -17.71
C LYS A 448 18.99 18.38 -18.53
N ASP A 449 19.01 18.19 -19.85
CA ASP A 449 20.19 18.50 -20.69
C ASP A 449 20.10 19.78 -21.52
N SER A 450 19.13 20.67 -21.26
CA SER A 450 19.11 21.97 -21.94
C SER A 450 18.68 23.12 -21.03
N SER A 451 19.65 23.75 -20.36
CA SER A 451 19.47 25.12 -19.87
C SER A 451 20.74 25.96 -20.05
N SER A 452 20.76 26.75 -21.12
CA SER A 452 21.50 28.01 -21.18
C SER A 452 20.52 29.17 -20.93
N SER A 453 20.72 29.84 -19.80
CA SER A 453 20.47 31.26 -19.51
C SER A 453 19.46 32.07 -20.36
N SER A 454 18.45 32.67 -19.71
CA SER A 454 18.48 34.11 -19.39
C SER A 454 17.23 34.59 -18.62
N SER A 455 17.51 35.47 -17.68
CA SER A 455 16.66 36.28 -16.81
C SER A 455 15.62 37.19 -17.50
N SER A 456 14.48 37.46 -16.87
CA SER A 456 14.21 38.75 -16.19
C SER A 456 12.79 38.84 -15.60
N SER A 457 12.71 39.67 -14.57
CA SER A 457 11.62 40.05 -13.66
C SER A 457 10.45 40.81 -14.31
N SER A 458 9.25 40.74 -13.73
CA SER A 458 8.61 41.89 -13.04
C SER A 458 7.18 41.59 -12.58
N SER A 459 6.92 41.98 -11.35
CA SER A 459 5.63 42.05 -10.65
C SER A 459 4.69 43.10 -11.25
N SER A 460 3.38 42.87 -11.15
CA SER A 460 2.41 43.94 -10.82
C SER A 460 1.03 43.36 -10.54
N ASP A 461 0.57 43.63 -9.33
CA ASP A 461 -0.81 43.57 -8.85
C ASP A 461 -1.80 44.27 -9.80
N ASN A 462 -3.05 43.80 -9.83
CA ASN A 462 -4.21 44.69 -9.72
C ASN A 462 -5.46 43.91 -9.28
N HIS A 463 -6.10 44.52 -8.29
CA HIS A 463 -7.40 44.23 -7.70
C HIS A 463 -8.57 44.59 -8.63
N GLU A 464 -9.79 44.28 -8.15
CA GLU A 464 -11.13 44.75 -8.56
C GLU A 464 -11.82 43.86 -9.60
N GLU A 465 -13.10 43.50 -9.49
CA GLU A 465 -14.16 43.78 -8.51
C GLU A 465 -15.27 42.72 -8.70
N ASP A 466 -15.98 42.41 -7.63
CA ASP A 466 -17.14 41.51 -7.62
C ASP A 466 -18.33 42.09 -8.40
N GLU A 467 -18.85 41.36 -9.39
CA GLU A 467 -20.19 41.60 -9.94
C GLU A 467 -21.15 40.45 -9.56
N LEU A 468 -21.98 40.75 -8.57
CA LEU A 468 -23.18 40.01 -8.16
C LEU A 468 -24.22 40.00 -9.28
N VAL A 469 -24.40 38.85 -9.93
CA VAL A 469 -25.54 38.62 -10.82
C VAL A 469 -26.66 37.92 -10.05
N SER A 470 -27.74 38.66 -9.82
CA SER A 470 -29.02 38.17 -9.36
C SER A 470 -29.76 37.46 -10.50
N TYR A 471 -30.34 36.29 -10.22
CA TYR A 471 -31.37 35.70 -11.07
C TYR A 471 -32.59 35.37 -10.23
N SER A 472 -33.64 36.16 -10.43
CA SER A 472 -35.03 35.84 -10.16
C SER A 472 -35.60 35.03 -11.34
N GLY A 473 -36.34 33.98 -11.06
CA GLY A 473 -36.98 33.16 -12.10
C GLY A 473 -37.93 32.14 -11.48
N SER A 474 -39.18 32.54 -11.39
CA SER A 474 -40.36 31.87 -10.85
C SER A 474 -40.89 30.72 -11.74
N GLU A 475 -41.63 29.84 -11.08
CA GLU A 475 -42.82 29.10 -11.59
C GLU A 475 -42.62 28.03 -12.68
N ASN A 476 -42.87 26.76 -12.34
CA ASN A 476 -44.20 26.17 -12.55
C ASN A 476 -44.32 24.75 -12.01
N GLU A 477 -45.40 24.54 -11.27
CA GLU A 477 -46.00 23.25 -10.95
C GLU A 477 -46.58 22.65 -12.24
N GLU A 478 -46.43 21.33 -12.42
CA GLU A 478 -47.48 20.54 -13.06
C GLU A 478 -47.40 19.08 -12.57
N GLU A 479 -48.35 18.75 -11.71
CA GLU A 479 -48.75 17.38 -11.41
C GLU A 479 -49.33 16.72 -12.67
N SER A 480 -48.99 15.46 -12.92
CA SER A 480 -49.99 14.54 -13.46
C SER A 480 -49.76 13.11 -12.99
N ASN A 481 -50.89 12.56 -12.56
CA ASN A 481 -51.08 11.30 -11.87
C ASN A 481 -51.15 10.10 -12.81
N ASN A 482 -50.92 8.93 -12.19
CA ASN A 482 -51.53 7.63 -12.45
C ASN A 482 -51.23 6.90 -13.77
N THR A 483 -50.78 5.64 -13.66
CA THR A 483 -51.63 4.47 -13.95
C THR A 483 -51.10 3.21 -13.25
N GLU A 484 -51.93 2.64 -12.36
CA GLU A 484 -51.83 1.28 -11.84
C GLU A 484 -52.15 0.23 -12.92
N LYS A 485 -51.53 -0.97 -12.88
CA LYS A 485 -52.23 -2.25 -12.65
C LYS A 485 -51.36 -3.50 -12.95
N ASN A 486 -51.24 -4.31 -11.90
CA ASN A 486 -51.56 -5.76 -11.80
C ASN A 486 -51.00 -6.80 -12.78
N GLY A 487 -50.46 -7.87 -12.18
CA GLY A 487 -50.32 -9.21 -12.76
C GLY A 487 -49.24 -10.03 -12.01
N THR A 488 -49.45 -10.49 -10.78
CA THR A 488 -49.99 -11.82 -10.37
C THR A 488 -49.18 -13.05 -10.84
N ASN A 489 -48.58 -13.72 -9.85
CA ASN A 489 -48.30 -15.16 -9.64
C ASN A 489 -48.11 -16.13 -10.82
N SER A 490 -47.06 -16.96 -10.74
CA SER A 490 -47.22 -18.42 -10.61
C SER A 490 -45.95 -19.09 -10.10
N SER A 491 -46.13 -19.96 -9.11
CA SER A 491 -45.23 -21.02 -8.65
C SER A 491 -45.30 -22.26 -9.56
N ASP A 492 -44.46 -23.23 -9.20
CA ASP A 492 -44.52 -24.69 -9.47
C ASP A 492 -43.86 -25.20 -10.76
N GLN A 493 -42.73 -25.92 -10.65
CA GLN A 493 -42.55 -27.33 -10.25
C GLN A 493 -42.97 -28.34 -11.33
N THR A 494 -41.94 -28.95 -11.93
CA THR A 494 -41.75 -30.40 -12.20
C THR A 494 -42.96 -31.30 -12.49
N ASN A 495 -42.91 -31.99 -13.63
CA ASN A 495 -42.83 -33.47 -13.78
C ASN A 495 -43.12 -33.81 -15.27
N ASN A 496 -42.60 -34.90 -15.86
CA ASN A 496 -43.17 -36.24 -15.74
C ASN A 496 -44.70 -36.29 -15.81
#